data_AF-A0A7C9HCA1-F1
#
_entry.id   AF-A0A7C9HCA1-F1
#
_cell.length_a   1.000
_cell.length_b   1.000
_cell.length_c   1.000
_cell.angle_alpha   90.00
_cell.angle_beta   90.00
_cell.angle_gamma   90.00
#
_symmetry.space_group_name_H-M   'P 1'
#
loop_
_entity.id
_entity.type
_entity.pdbx_description
1 polymer ?
#
loop_
_entity_poly.entity_id
_entity_poly.type
_entity_poly.pdbx_seq_one_letter_code
_entity_poly.pdbx_strand_id
1 'polypeptide(L)'
;MTSAKRTRAQIAREDTARKLAAASALFEHGEITGEMTDQSFILRLNTLVHARRHKGAHKVPKVLADAIRSDKEAKPEAELVLFGHWLLLDGRPGMGKSPGQPPDYREIMKCVAACLVEITKREDRKKHQLKTRHTPRKSRKADITKHDLSDCWPDIFNEARPPRFFDSRLKSMRRLLPAYLAHLNSRKVMHGGKTVTKSPEIQAVLEAITGKADVQPSQPQTTAPITFIPAAPAPITISLDYFSSAQKIEHRGPAGHNMPLSTLRYMCAPPPPNAMTRVGGF
;
A
#
# COMPACT_ATOMS: atom_id res chain seq x y z
N MET A 1 7.97 20.74 36.77
CA MET A 1 7.92 20.10 35.44
C MET A 1 9.20 20.45 34.69
N THR A 2 10.11 19.50 34.56
CA THR A 2 11.41 19.70 33.91
C THR A 2 11.22 19.72 32.40
N SER A 3 11.38 20.89 31.78
CA SER A 3 11.42 21.02 30.33
C SER A 3 12.61 20.23 29.81
N ALA A 4 12.35 19.07 29.22
CA ALA A 4 13.39 18.26 28.59
C ALA A 4 14.05 19.13 27.50
N LYS A 5 15.38 19.31 27.59
CA LYS A 5 16.15 20.08 26.60
C LYS A 5 15.89 19.51 25.22
N ARG A 6 15.21 20.28 24.35
CA ARG A 6 14.97 19.91 22.96
C ARG A 6 16.30 19.69 22.25
N THR A 7 16.42 18.59 21.53
CA THR A 7 17.64 18.31 20.77
C THR A 7 17.76 19.25 19.57
N ARG A 8 18.97 19.54 19.10
CA ARG A 8 19.19 20.36 17.88
C ARG A 8 18.40 19.84 16.67
N ALA A 9 18.28 18.52 16.56
CA ALA A 9 17.48 17.87 15.51
C ALA A 9 15.98 18.16 15.65
N GLN A 10 15.45 18.20 16.88
CA GLN A 10 14.06 18.54 17.13
C GLN A 10 13.76 20.00 16.78
N ILE A 11 14.64 20.92 17.15
CA ILE A 11 14.52 22.35 16.81
C ILE A 11 14.54 22.53 15.28
N ALA A 12 15.49 21.91 14.58
CA ALA A 12 15.57 21.99 13.12
C ALA A 12 14.33 21.45 12.41
N ARG A 13 13.72 20.37 12.94
CA ARG A 13 12.47 19.81 12.42
C ARG A 13 11.29 20.74 12.65
N GLU A 14 11.21 21.36 13.82
CA GLU A 14 10.17 22.34 14.17
C GLU A 14 10.23 23.58 13.28
N ASP A 15 11.44 24.09 13.03
CA ASP A 15 11.65 25.22 12.11
C ASP A 15 11.30 24.84 10.66
N THR A 16 11.65 23.63 10.24
CA THR A 16 11.28 23.12 8.92
C THR A 16 9.76 22.97 8.79
N ALA A 17 9.09 22.43 9.81
CA ALA A 17 7.64 22.30 9.84
C ALA A 17 6.94 23.67 9.73
N ARG A 18 7.44 24.69 10.45
CA ARG A 18 6.93 26.06 10.35
C ARG A 18 7.11 26.64 8.94
N LYS A 19 8.28 26.45 8.33
CA LYS A 19 8.54 26.91 6.95
C LYS A 19 7.65 26.20 5.92
N LEU A 20 7.41 24.90 6.07
CA LEU A 20 6.54 24.13 5.17
C LEU A 20 5.08 24.62 5.26
N ALA A 21 4.56 24.77 6.48
CA ALA A 21 3.20 25.27 6.70
C ALA A 21 3.01 26.70 6.20
N ALA A 22 4.02 27.55 6.31
CA ALA A 22 3.97 28.90 5.75
C ALA A 22 4.01 28.92 4.21
N ALA A 23 4.63 27.92 3.58
CA ALA A 23 4.84 27.88 2.13
C ALA A 23 3.70 27.20 1.35
N SER A 24 2.89 26.35 2.00
CA SER A 24 1.93 25.49 1.30
C SER A 24 0.74 25.07 2.17
N ALA A 25 -0.43 25.02 1.53
CA ALA A 25 -1.68 24.52 2.13
C ALA A 25 -1.69 22.99 2.33
N LEU A 26 -0.64 22.28 1.90
CA LEU A 26 -0.47 20.84 2.13
C LEU A 26 0.07 20.50 3.52
N PHE A 27 0.42 21.53 4.30
CA PHE A 27 1.07 21.40 5.59
C PHE A 27 0.37 22.27 6.64
N GLU A 28 0.33 21.77 7.87
CA GLU A 28 -0.16 22.50 9.04
C GLU A 28 0.83 22.27 10.18
N HIS A 29 1.25 23.36 10.82
CA HIS A 29 2.14 23.29 11.97
C HIS A 29 1.35 23.07 13.26
N GLY A 30 1.73 22.06 14.04
CA GLY A 30 1.13 21.78 15.34
C GLY A 30 1.36 20.35 15.79
N GLU A 31 0.99 20.07 17.04
CA GLU A 31 1.05 18.71 17.60
C GLU A 31 -0.17 17.88 17.17
N ILE A 32 0.02 16.55 17.07
CA ILE A 32 -1.05 15.61 16.77
C ILE A 32 -1.76 15.20 18.08
N THR A 33 -2.85 15.89 18.44
CA THR A 33 -3.79 15.57 19.51
C THR A 33 -4.99 14.72 19.06
N GLY A 34 -5.72 14.11 20.00
CA GLY A 34 -6.89 13.26 19.70
C GLY A 34 -8.12 14.02 19.19
N GLU A 35 -8.29 15.28 19.59
CA GLU A 35 -9.53 16.06 19.40
C GLU A 35 -9.57 16.87 18.10
N MET A 36 -8.57 16.75 17.22
CA MET A 36 -8.56 17.54 15.99
C MET A 36 -9.47 16.99 14.89
N THR A 37 -9.79 17.85 13.94
CA THR A 37 -10.47 17.47 12.70
C THR A 37 -9.60 16.51 11.88
N ASP A 38 -10.22 15.64 11.09
CA ASP A 38 -9.49 14.73 10.21
C ASP A 38 -8.62 15.49 9.20
N GLN A 39 -9.08 16.65 8.72
CA GLN A 39 -8.29 17.52 7.84
C GLN A 39 -7.01 18.01 8.52
N SER A 40 -7.10 18.56 9.73
CA SER A 40 -5.91 19.01 10.46
C SER A 40 -4.98 17.85 10.83
N PHE A 41 -5.55 16.68 11.12
CA PHE A 41 -4.77 15.46 11.35
C PHE A 41 -3.93 15.09 10.14
N ILE A 42 -4.54 15.08 8.95
CA ILE A 42 -3.86 14.78 7.69
C ILE A 42 -2.72 15.76 7.44
N LEU A 43 -2.97 17.07 7.55
CA LEU A 43 -1.99 18.12 7.25
C LEU A 43 -0.83 18.13 8.26
N ARG A 44 -1.11 17.97 9.56
CA ARG A 44 -0.07 17.90 10.60
C ARG A 44 0.78 16.64 10.46
N LEU A 45 0.17 15.49 10.15
CA LEU A 45 0.89 14.25 9.89
C LEU A 45 1.80 14.38 8.66
N ASN A 46 1.29 14.98 7.58
CA ASN A 46 2.08 15.26 6.38
C ASN A 46 3.29 16.16 6.69
N THR A 47 3.08 17.20 7.49
CA THR A 47 4.15 18.11 7.94
C THR A 47 5.21 17.37 8.74
N LEU A 48 4.80 16.49 9.64
CA LEU A 48 5.69 15.69 10.48
C LEU A 48 6.59 14.77 9.64
N VAL A 49 6.01 14.09 8.64
CA VAL A 49 6.77 13.23 7.71
C VAL A 49 7.77 14.06 6.92
N HIS A 50 7.34 15.15 6.28
CA HIS A 50 8.19 15.93 5.39
C HIS A 50 9.28 16.72 6.12
N ALA A 51 9.01 17.24 7.32
CA ALA A 51 10.02 17.88 8.15
C ALA A 51 11.17 16.94 8.53
N ARG A 52 10.93 15.62 8.52
CA ARG A 52 11.95 14.59 8.83
C ARG A 52 12.70 14.08 7.60
N ARG A 53 12.15 14.25 6.40
CA ARG A 53 12.76 13.80 5.13
C ARG A 53 13.77 14.81 4.54
N HIS A 54 14.00 15.95 5.21
CA HIS A 54 15.03 16.95 4.87
C HIS A 54 15.12 17.35 3.38
N LYS A 55 13.99 17.36 2.65
CA LYS A 55 13.91 18.01 1.34
C LYS A 55 13.58 19.47 1.58
N GLY A 56 14.55 20.37 1.34
CA GLY A 56 14.42 21.80 1.66
C GLY A 56 13.11 22.42 1.12
N ALA A 57 12.54 23.35 1.89
CA ALA A 57 11.22 23.95 1.65
C ALA A 57 11.10 24.81 0.36
N HIS A 58 12.17 24.93 -0.43
CA HIS A 58 12.26 25.92 -1.51
C HIS A 58 11.51 25.55 -2.80
N LYS A 59 11.02 24.31 -2.94
CA LYS A 59 10.28 23.86 -4.14
C LYS A 59 9.02 23.07 -3.80
N VAL A 60 8.28 23.53 -2.79
CA VAL A 60 7.06 22.89 -2.34
C VAL A 60 5.85 23.44 -3.13
N PRO A 61 4.91 22.59 -3.59
CA PRO A 61 3.68 23.06 -4.23
C PRO A 61 2.81 23.87 -3.26
N LYS A 62 2.26 25.02 -3.69
CA LYS A 62 1.44 25.87 -2.80
C LYS A 62 0.10 25.22 -2.45
N VAL A 63 -0.52 24.54 -3.41
CA VAL A 63 -1.82 23.86 -3.25
C VAL A 63 -1.77 22.44 -3.82
N LEU A 64 -2.76 21.63 -3.46
CA LEU A 64 -2.87 20.23 -3.90
C LEU A 64 -2.87 20.07 -5.43
N ALA A 65 -3.55 20.96 -6.16
CA ALA A 65 -3.57 20.93 -7.62
C ALA A 65 -2.17 21.16 -8.24
N ASP A 66 -1.30 21.96 -7.61
CA ASP A 66 0.08 22.20 -8.07
C ASP A 66 1.01 21.03 -7.79
N ALA A 67 0.58 20.14 -6.88
CA ALA A 67 1.28 18.93 -6.55
C ALA A 67 0.97 17.78 -7.53
N ILE A 68 0.02 17.96 -8.45
CA ILE A 68 -0.28 17.01 -9.51
C ILE A 68 0.47 17.42 -10.77
N ARG A 69 1.33 16.51 -11.24
CA ARG A 69 2.12 16.66 -12.46
C ARG A 69 1.29 16.41 -13.71
N SER A 70 1.82 16.80 -14.87
CA SER A 70 1.17 16.63 -16.18
C SER A 70 0.96 15.17 -16.58
N ASP A 71 1.82 14.27 -16.10
CA ASP A 71 1.73 12.82 -16.26
C ASP A 71 0.73 12.15 -15.29
N LYS A 72 -0.07 12.95 -14.57
CA LYS A 72 -1.08 12.53 -13.59
C LYS A 72 -0.49 11.84 -12.36
N GLU A 73 0.79 12.09 -12.10
CA GLU A 73 1.49 11.67 -10.89
C GLU A 73 1.37 12.71 -9.78
N ALA A 74 1.05 12.25 -8.57
CA ALA A 74 1.12 13.07 -7.38
C ALA A 74 2.58 13.22 -6.93
N LYS A 75 3.01 14.45 -6.65
CA LYS A 75 4.30 14.70 -5.99
C LYS A 75 4.29 14.15 -4.56
N PRO A 76 5.46 13.77 -4.01
CA PRO A 76 5.55 13.19 -2.66
C PRO A 76 4.86 14.00 -1.57
N GLU A 77 4.88 15.34 -1.67
CA GLU A 77 4.27 16.26 -0.71
C GLU A 77 2.73 16.17 -0.63
N ALA A 78 2.09 15.62 -1.65
CA ALA A 78 0.63 15.50 -1.74
C ALA A 78 0.12 14.07 -1.55
N GLU A 79 0.96 13.05 -1.71
CA GLU A 79 0.49 11.66 -1.72
C GLU A 79 -0.16 11.24 -0.39
N LEU A 80 0.42 11.62 0.73
CA LEU A 80 -0.15 11.30 2.04
C LEU A 80 -1.45 12.08 2.28
N VAL A 81 -1.57 13.29 1.73
CA VAL A 81 -2.80 14.11 1.81
C VAL A 81 -3.92 13.45 1.00
N LEU A 82 -3.63 13.05 -0.25
CA LEU A 82 -4.60 12.37 -1.12
C LEU A 82 -5.07 11.05 -0.52
N PHE A 83 -4.14 10.26 0.02
CA PHE A 83 -4.49 9.03 0.72
C PHE A 83 -5.34 9.31 1.96
N GLY A 84 -5.01 10.35 2.72
CA GLY A 84 -5.77 10.78 3.89
C GLY A 84 -7.20 11.22 3.56
N HIS A 85 -7.37 12.01 2.50
CA HIS A 85 -8.69 12.42 1.99
C HIS A 85 -9.53 11.20 1.63
N TRP A 86 -8.98 10.29 0.83
CA TRP A 86 -9.67 9.05 0.46
C TRP A 86 -10.04 8.20 1.70
N LEU A 87 -9.13 8.11 2.68
CA LEU A 87 -9.28 7.22 3.82
C LEU A 87 -10.24 7.76 4.89
N LEU A 88 -10.15 9.05 5.21
CA LEU A 88 -10.82 9.68 6.35
C LEU A 88 -11.99 10.58 5.95
N LEU A 89 -11.92 11.29 4.83
CA LEU A 89 -12.92 12.28 4.44
C LEU A 89 -13.93 11.74 3.43
N ASP A 90 -13.46 11.06 2.38
CA ASP A 90 -14.29 10.64 1.25
C ASP A 90 -15.04 9.32 1.51
N GLY A 91 -14.83 8.71 2.68
CA GLY A 91 -15.49 7.45 3.04
C GLY A 91 -15.01 6.23 2.26
N ARG A 92 -13.83 6.29 1.62
CA ARG A 92 -13.19 5.20 0.85
C ARG A 92 -14.05 4.71 -0.32
N PRO A 93 -14.32 5.57 -1.31
CA PRO A 93 -15.08 5.20 -2.50
C PRO A 93 -14.48 3.97 -3.19
N GLY A 94 -15.34 3.04 -3.61
CA GLY A 94 -14.95 1.76 -4.22
C GLY A 94 -14.63 0.65 -3.23
N MET A 95 -14.61 0.92 -1.92
CA MET A 95 -14.44 -0.12 -0.91
C MET A 95 -15.80 -0.58 -0.38
N GLY A 96 -16.08 -1.88 -0.46
CA GLY A 96 -17.27 -2.46 0.18
C GLY A 96 -17.22 -2.33 1.71
N LYS A 97 -18.39 -2.26 2.35
CA LYS A 97 -18.48 -2.33 3.81
C LYS A 97 -17.91 -3.67 4.28
N SER A 98 -16.84 -3.62 5.05
CA SER A 98 -16.27 -4.84 5.65
C SER A 98 -17.11 -5.25 6.86
N PRO A 99 -17.42 -6.54 7.05
CA PRO A 99 -18.05 -7.00 8.28
C PRO A 99 -17.10 -6.82 9.47
N GLY A 100 -17.65 -6.43 10.62
CA GLY A 100 -16.92 -6.24 11.88
C GLY A 100 -16.57 -4.79 12.21
N GLN A 101 -15.84 -4.61 13.33
CA GLN A 101 -15.41 -3.29 13.79
C GLN A 101 -14.42 -2.68 12.78
N PRO A 102 -14.64 -1.43 12.33
CA PRO A 102 -13.69 -0.78 11.44
C PRO A 102 -12.34 -0.59 12.15
N PRO A 103 -11.21 -0.74 11.43
CA PRO A 103 -9.91 -0.43 12.00
C PRO A 103 -9.82 1.07 12.30
N ASP A 104 -8.97 1.43 13.26
CA ASP A 104 -8.64 2.83 13.52
C ASP A 104 -7.85 3.42 12.34
N TYR A 105 -8.53 4.16 11.49
CA TYR A 105 -7.98 4.71 10.26
C TYR A 105 -6.90 5.78 10.51
N ARG A 106 -6.98 6.53 11.61
CA ARG A 106 -5.93 7.50 11.98
C ARG A 106 -4.65 6.76 12.34
N GLU A 107 -4.76 5.67 13.09
CA GLU A 107 -3.61 4.81 13.40
C GLU A 107 -3.04 4.12 12.15
N ILE A 108 -3.90 3.68 11.22
CA ILE A 108 -3.41 3.17 9.91
C ILE A 108 -2.62 4.25 9.17
N MET A 109 -3.12 5.48 9.14
CA MET A 109 -2.45 6.58 8.46
C MET A 109 -1.09 6.91 9.11
N LYS A 110 -1.00 6.88 10.44
CA LYS A 110 0.30 6.97 11.16
C LYS A 110 1.25 5.84 10.78
N CYS A 111 0.75 4.62 10.57
CA CYS A 111 1.58 3.50 10.10
C CYS A 111 2.10 3.71 8.68
N VAL A 112 1.28 4.25 7.76
CA VAL A 112 1.75 4.62 6.41
C VAL A 112 2.84 5.69 6.50
N ALA A 113 2.64 6.73 7.30
CA ALA A 113 3.62 7.77 7.55
C ALA A 113 4.94 7.21 8.11
N ALA A 114 4.87 6.28 9.05
CA ALA A 114 6.03 5.60 9.60
C ALA A 114 6.79 4.79 8.54
N CYS A 115 6.09 4.08 7.65
CA CYS A 115 6.71 3.40 6.52
C CYS A 115 7.44 4.37 5.59
N LEU A 116 6.85 5.50 5.23
CA LEU A 116 7.48 6.51 4.35
C LEU A 116 8.80 7.05 4.94
N VAL A 117 8.81 7.30 6.25
CA VAL A 117 10.02 7.72 6.96
C VAL A 117 11.06 6.60 6.96
N GLU A 118 10.66 5.35 7.22
CA GLU A 118 11.58 4.21 7.25
C GLU A 118 12.19 3.90 5.87
N ILE A 119 11.42 4.00 4.78
CA ILE A 119 11.93 3.88 3.40
C ILE A 119 13.04 4.91 3.16
N THR A 120 12.78 6.18 3.48
CA THR A 120 13.75 7.27 3.31
C THR A 120 15.01 7.02 4.17
N LYS A 121 14.84 6.62 5.44
CA LYS A 121 15.96 6.27 6.34
C LYS A 121 16.81 5.11 5.79
N ARG A 122 16.20 4.13 5.12
CA ARG A 122 16.92 3.01 4.48
C ARG A 122 17.72 3.47 3.27
N GLU A 123 17.15 4.34 2.44
CA GLU A 123 17.86 4.93 1.29
C GLU A 123 19.08 5.75 1.72
N ASP A 124 18.94 6.57 2.76
CA ASP A 124 20.05 7.38 3.27
C ASP A 124 21.16 6.50 3.86
N ARG A 125 20.79 5.44 4.60
CA ARG A 125 21.75 4.45 5.10
C ARG A 125 22.50 3.76 3.95
N LYS A 126 21.83 3.40 2.86
CA LYS A 126 22.49 2.83 1.66
C LYS A 126 23.48 3.82 1.03
N LYS A 127 23.08 5.09 0.85
CA LYS A 127 23.95 6.15 0.30
C LYS A 127 25.19 6.39 1.17
N HIS A 128 25.05 6.35 2.50
CA HIS A 128 26.17 6.52 3.42
C HIS A 128 27.06 5.27 3.50
N GLN A 129 26.49 4.06 3.46
CA GLN A 129 27.27 2.82 3.42
C GLN A 129 28.13 2.72 2.16
N LEU A 130 27.61 3.14 0.99
CA LEU A 130 28.39 3.21 -0.25
C LEU A 130 29.62 4.13 -0.15
N LYS A 131 29.66 5.07 0.81
CA LYS A 131 30.80 5.95 1.06
C LYS A 131 31.82 5.35 2.04
N THR A 132 31.45 4.35 2.82
CA THR A 132 32.34 3.66 3.77
C THR A 132 32.72 2.28 3.24
N ARG A 133 34.01 2.03 3.04
CA ARG A 133 34.62 0.84 2.41
C ARG A 133 34.46 -0.50 3.18
N HIS A 134 33.40 -0.68 3.96
CA HIS A 134 33.14 -1.92 4.69
C HIS A 134 32.18 -2.83 3.93
N THR A 135 32.49 -4.13 3.92
CA THR A 135 31.72 -5.17 3.26
C THR A 135 30.26 -5.15 3.74
N PRO A 136 29.29 -5.18 2.81
CA PRO A 136 27.88 -5.08 3.17
C PRO A 136 27.47 -6.32 3.97
N ARG A 137 27.09 -6.11 5.24
CA ARG A 137 26.36 -7.11 6.02
C ARG A 137 25.12 -7.48 5.19
N LYS A 138 24.95 -8.78 4.85
CA LYS A 138 23.85 -9.29 4.01
C LYS A 138 22.58 -8.50 4.26
N SER A 139 22.16 -7.73 3.25
CA SER A 139 21.01 -6.84 3.27
C SER A 139 19.86 -7.53 4.00
N ARG A 140 19.36 -6.94 5.10
CA ARG A 140 18.01 -7.28 5.58
C ARG A 140 17.08 -7.19 4.35
N LYS A 141 16.19 -8.17 4.20
CA LYS A 141 15.18 -8.19 3.14
C LYS A 141 14.53 -6.80 3.04
N ALA A 142 14.21 -6.37 1.83
CA ALA A 142 13.67 -5.05 1.53
C ALA A 142 12.39 -4.70 2.31
N ASP A 143 11.78 -5.72 2.92
CA ASP A 143 10.56 -5.70 3.69
C ASP A 143 10.63 -4.80 4.93
N ILE A 144 9.60 -3.97 5.12
CA ILE A 144 9.34 -3.28 6.38
C ILE A 144 8.58 -4.23 7.28
N THR A 145 9.19 -4.56 8.41
CA THR A 145 8.61 -5.45 9.42
C THR A 145 7.98 -4.64 10.55
N LYS A 146 7.19 -5.32 11.40
CA LYS A 146 6.65 -4.73 12.63
C LYS A 146 7.72 -4.25 13.62
N HIS A 147 8.91 -4.85 13.57
CA HIS A 147 10.04 -4.43 14.39
C HIS A 147 10.58 -3.10 13.89
N ASP A 148 10.71 -2.93 12.57
CA ASP A 148 11.16 -1.65 12.00
C ASP A 148 10.18 -0.51 12.34
N LEU A 149 8.87 -0.79 12.30
CA LEU A 149 7.85 0.17 12.75
C LEU A 149 7.96 0.47 14.24
N SER A 150 8.14 -0.54 15.07
CA SER A 150 8.34 -0.39 16.52
C SER A 150 9.56 0.45 16.85
N ASP A 151 10.65 0.28 16.10
CA ASP A 151 11.91 1.00 16.31
C ASP A 151 11.80 2.46 15.84
N CYS A 152 11.09 2.73 14.75
CA CYS A 152 10.95 4.09 14.21
C CYS A 152 9.82 4.89 14.87
N TRP A 153 8.86 4.26 15.55
CA TRP A 153 7.69 4.91 16.15
C TRP A 153 8.04 6.01 17.16
N PRO A 154 8.94 5.79 18.15
CA PRO A 154 9.26 6.78 19.17
C PRO A 154 9.92 8.01 18.56
N ASP A 155 10.75 7.80 17.55
CA ASP A 155 11.37 8.91 16.84
C ASP A 155 10.32 9.82 16.25
N ILE A 156 9.25 9.27 15.67
CA ILE A 156 8.25 9.99 14.88
C ILE A 156 7.19 10.63 15.78
N PHE A 157 6.63 9.86 16.71
CA PHE A 157 5.45 10.24 17.50
C PHE A 157 5.74 10.47 18.98
N ASN A 158 6.99 10.37 19.43
CA ASN A 158 7.38 10.46 20.84
C ASN A 158 6.66 9.45 21.74
N GLU A 159 6.25 8.31 21.18
CA GLU A 159 5.53 7.25 21.86
C GLU A 159 6.21 5.90 21.58
N ALA A 160 6.31 5.02 22.59
CA ALA A 160 6.78 3.66 22.38
C ALA A 160 5.61 2.72 22.12
N ARG A 161 5.70 1.90 21.06
CA ARG A 161 4.70 0.87 20.73
C ARG A 161 5.41 -0.47 20.53
N PRO A 162 4.95 -1.56 21.15
CA PRO A 162 5.58 -2.87 20.97
C PRO A 162 5.26 -3.45 19.59
N PRO A 163 6.10 -4.33 19.02
CA PRO A 163 5.92 -4.89 17.68
C PRO A 163 4.55 -5.54 17.44
N ARG A 164 3.99 -6.22 18.46
CA ARG A 164 2.65 -6.85 18.42
C ARG A 164 1.51 -5.89 18.09
N PHE A 165 1.68 -4.59 18.35
CA PHE A 165 0.68 -3.57 18.03
C PHE A 165 0.46 -3.47 16.52
N PHE A 166 1.51 -3.70 15.71
CA PHE A 166 1.48 -3.44 14.27
C PHE A 166 0.94 -4.60 13.43
N ASP A 167 0.78 -5.80 13.98
CA ASP A 167 0.34 -6.98 13.21
C ASP A 167 -0.99 -6.74 12.48
N SER A 168 -1.99 -6.24 13.22
CA SER A 168 -3.32 -5.92 12.67
C SER A 168 -3.31 -4.70 11.73
N ARG A 169 -2.44 -3.72 11.99
CA ARG A 169 -2.33 -2.51 11.17
C ARG A 169 -1.66 -2.80 9.84
N LEU A 170 -0.59 -3.59 9.83
CA LEU A 170 0.04 -4.07 8.60
C LEU A 170 -0.93 -4.89 7.75
N LYS A 171 -1.74 -5.76 8.36
CA LYS A 171 -2.82 -6.48 7.65
C LYS A 171 -3.83 -5.52 7.02
N SER A 172 -4.21 -4.47 7.74
CA SER A 172 -5.15 -3.46 7.24
C SER A 172 -4.54 -2.62 6.11
N MET A 173 -3.27 -2.22 6.22
CA MET A 173 -2.54 -1.52 5.15
C MET A 173 -2.47 -2.34 3.87
N ARG A 174 -2.14 -3.64 3.96
CA ARG A 174 -2.12 -4.55 2.80
C ARG A 174 -3.47 -4.67 2.09
N ARG A 175 -4.58 -4.34 2.76
CA ARG A 175 -5.92 -4.28 2.16
C ARG A 175 -6.27 -2.89 1.63
N LEU A 176 -5.91 -1.84 2.37
CA LEU A 176 -6.31 -0.45 2.07
C LEU A 176 -5.48 0.18 0.96
N LEU A 177 -4.16 -0.04 0.94
CA LEU A 177 -3.29 0.58 -0.06
C LEU A 177 -3.62 0.14 -1.50
N PRO A 178 -3.83 -1.17 -1.79
CA PRO A 178 -4.24 -1.58 -3.14
C PRO A 178 -5.59 -1.00 -3.55
N ALA A 179 -6.55 -0.89 -2.61
CA ALA A 179 -7.86 -0.31 -2.88
C ALA A 179 -7.77 1.17 -3.26
N TYR A 180 -6.94 1.94 -2.54
CA TYR A 180 -6.66 3.33 -2.89
C TYR A 180 -6.00 3.46 -4.26
N LEU A 181 -4.99 2.64 -4.55
CA LEU A 181 -4.30 2.69 -5.85
C LEU A 181 -5.22 2.30 -7.01
N ALA A 182 -6.11 1.31 -6.81
CA ALA A 182 -7.16 0.98 -7.77
C ALA A 182 -8.16 2.13 -7.96
N HIS A 183 -8.51 2.85 -6.89
CA HIS A 183 -9.36 4.02 -6.95
C HIS A 183 -8.74 5.14 -7.79
N LEU A 184 -7.45 5.44 -7.62
CA LEU A 184 -6.72 6.40 -8.48
C LEU A 184 -6.73 5.95 -9.96
N ASN A 185 -6.48 4.67 -10.21
CA ASN A 185 -6.48 4.11 -11.57
C ASN A 185 -7.84 4.17 -12.28
N SER A 186 -8.94 4.27 -11.53
CA SER A 186 -10.27 4.45 -12.10
C SER A 186 -10.48 5.80 -12.81
N ARG A 187 -9.50 6.73 -12.71
CA ARG A 187 -9.50 8.09 -13.30
C ARG A 187 -10.66 8.99 -12.85
N LYS A 188 -11.39 8.60 -11.81
CA LYS A 188 -12.50 9.37 -11.23
C LYS A 188 -12.04 10.42 -10.20
N VAL A 189 -10.76 10.40 -9.82
CA VAL A 189 -10.19 11.28 -8.80
C VAL A 189 -9.71 12.56 -9.45
N MET A 190 -10.35 13.69 -9.11
CA MET A 190 -9.99 15.01 -9.61
C MET A 190 -9.79 15.98 -8.44
N HIS A 191 -8.67 16.70 -8.46
CA HIS A 191 -8.41 17.79 -7.51
C HIS A 191 -8.02 19.05 -8.29
N GLY A 192 -8.78 20.13 -8.11
CA GLY A 192 -8.56 21.39 -8.82
C GLY A 192 -8.53 21.23 -10.34
N GLY A 193 -9.43 20.39 -10.90
CA GLY A 193 -9.52 20.12 -12.33
C GLY A 193 -8.47 19.14 -12.89
N LYS A 194 -7.52 18.66 -12.07
CA LYS A 194 -6.49 17.70 -12.51
C LYS A 194 -6.78 16.29 -12.03
N THR A 195 -6.66 15.32 -12.92
CA THR A 195 -6.80 13.89 -12.59
C THR A 195 -5.52 13.35 -11.98
N VAL A 196 -5.64 12.59 -10.89
CA VAL A 196 -4.52 11.82 -10.32
C VAL A 196 -4.72 10.35 -10.62
N THR A 197 -3.70 9.70 -11.17
CA THR A 197 -3.72 8.26 -11.44
C THR A 197 -2.57 7.50 -10.80
N LYS A 198 -1.50 8.19 -10.38
CA LYS A 198 -0.30 7.55 -9.80
C LYS A 198 0.06 8.17 -8.45
N SER A 199 0.44 7.30 -7.51
CA SER A 199 0.94 7.64 -6.18
C SER A 199 2.19 6.78 -5.88
N PRO A 200 3.37 7.18 -6.38
CA PRO A 200 4.61 6.40 -6.28
C PRO A 200 5.05 6.08 -4.84
N GLU A 201 4.97 7.03 -3.92
CA GLU A 201 5.38 6.81 -2.52
C GLU A 201 4.45 5.82 -1.81
N ILE A 202 3.14 5.91 -2.06
CA ILE A 202 2.17 4.94 -1.50
C ILE A 202 2.36 3.55 -2.11
N GLN A 203 2.68 3.49 -3.41
CA GLN A 203 3.07 2.24 -4.09
C GLN A 203 4.33 1.65 -3.44
N ALA A 204 5.36 2.45 -3.19
CA ALA A 204 6.58 2.01 -2.52
C ALA A 204 6.31 1.47 -1.11
N VAL A 205 5.38 2.09 -0.36
CA VAL A 205 4.95 1.55 0.95
C VAL A 205 4.31 0.17 0.79
N LEU A 206 3.42 -0.01 -0.19
CA LEU A 206 2.77 -1.30 -0.46
C LEU A 206 3.81 -2.39 -0.79
N GLU A 207 4.77 -2.08 -1.66
CA GLU A 207 5.86 -2.98 -2.03
C GLU A 207 6.71 -3.34 -0.82
N ALA A 208 7.07 -2.35 0.00
CA ALA A 208 7.87 -2.53 1.19
C ALA A 208 7.17 -3.41 2.26
N ILE A 209 5.85 -3.34 2.43
CA ILE A 209 5.15 -4.17 3.44
C ILE A 209 4.73 -5.56 2.91
N THR A 210 4.76 -5.76 1.58
CA THR A 210 4.45 -7.04 0.94
C THR A 210 5.70 -7.84 0.55
N GLY A 211 6.88 -7.22 0.62
CA GLY A 211 8.16 -7.85 0.27
C GLY A 211 8.35 -8.05 -1.24
N LYS A 212 7.50 -7.43 -2.05
CA LYS A 212 7.65 -7.36 -3.52
C LYS A 212 8.38 -6.08 -3.86
N ALA A 213 9.63 -5.96 -3.44
CA ALA A 213 10.47 -4.89 -3.97
C ALA A 213 10.81 -5.22 -5.42
N ASP A 214 10.68 -4.21 -6.29
CA ASP A 214 11.01 -4.24 -7.71
C ASP A 214 12.37 -4.96 -7.92
N VAL A 215 12.30 -6.18 -8.44
CA VAL A 215 13.43 -6.76 -9.16
C VAL A 215 13.44 -6.01 -10.46
N GLN A 216 14.08 -4.84 -10.47
CA GLN A 216 14.41 -4.15 -11.71
C GLN A 216 15.26 -5.16 -12.52
N PRO A 217 14.75 -5.74 -13.63
CA PRO A 217 15.60 -6.55 -14.47
C PRO A 217 16.43 -5.53 -15.25
N SER A 218 17.73 -5.48 -14.95
CA SER A 218 18.71 -4.99 -15.92
C SER A 218 18.36 -5.67 -17.25
N GLN A 219 17.87 -4.91 -18.23
CA GLN A 219 17.49 -5.44 -19.54
C GLN A 219 18.60 -6.35 -20.08
N PRO A 220 18.31 -7.61 -20.42
CA PRO A 220 18.84 -8.18 -21.63
C PRO A 220 17.84 -7.85 -22.74
N GLN A 221 18.31 -7.17 -23.79
CA GLN A 221 17.58 -7.07 -25.04
C GLN A 221 17.23 -8.49 -25.52
N THR A 222 15.94 -8.84 -25.64
CA THR A 222 15.50 -9.86 -26.62
C THR A 222 13.99 -9.81 -26.88
N THR A 223 13.66 -9.55 -28.15
CA THR A 223 12.56 -10.11 -28.96
C THR A 223 11.09 -9.83 -28.63
N ALA A 224 10.33 -9.75 -29.73
CA ALA A 224 8.94 -9.33 -29.90
C ALA A 224 7.90 -9.95 -28.94
N PRO A 225 6.76 -9.27 -28.71
CA PRO A 225 5.75 -9.75 -27.77
C PRO A 225 5.04 -10.99 -28.33
N ILE A 226 5.18 -12.11 -27.62
CA ILE A 226 4.30 -13.26 -27.81
C ILE A 226 2.93 -12.88 -27.23
N THR A 227 1.92 -12.88 -28.08
CA THR A 227 0.52 -12.74 -27.74
C THR A 227 0.16 -13.77 -26.66
N PHE A 228 -0.07 -13.32 -25.42
CA PHE A 228 -0.65 -14.16 -24.37
C PHE A 228 -2.10 -14.47 -24.74
N ILE A 229 -2.30 -15.59 -25.43
CA ILE A 229 -3.61 -16.24 -25.51
C ILE A 229 -3.87 -16.79 -24.10
N PRO A 230 -4.94 -16.38 -23.39
CA PRO A 230 -5.27 -17.01 -22.11
C PRO A 230 -5.56 -18.48 -22.38
N ALA A 231 -4.78 -19.37 -21.78
CA ALA A 231 -5.01 -20.81 -21.84
C ALA A 231 -6.42 -21.07 -21.31
N ALA A 232 -7.30 -21.58 -22.17
CA ALA A 232 -8.58 -22.11 -21.72
C ALA A 232 -8.30 -23.17 -20.64
N PRO A 233 -8.91 -23.09 -19.44
CA PRO A 233 -8.63 -24.04 -18.38
C PRO A 233 -8.96 -25.45 -18.87
N ALA A 234 -7.97 -26.34 -18.87
CA ALA A 234 -8.13 -27.72 -19.27
C ALA A 234 -9.18 -28.40 -18.36
N PRO A 235 -10.04 -29.29 -18.90
CA PRO A 235 -10.97 -30.05 -18.09
C PRO A 235 -10.25 -30.81 -16.99
N ILE A 236 -10.75 -30.70 -15.76
CA ILE A 236 -10.23 -31.45 -14.62
C ILE A 236 -11.13 -32.67 -14.43
N THR A 237 -10.53 -33.86 -14.42
CA THR A 237 -11.21 -35.11 -14.08
C THR A 237 -10.75 -35.55 -12.70
N ILE A 238 -11.70 -35.75 -11.80
CA ILE A 238 -11.45 -36.24 -10.44
C ILE A 238 -12.03 -37.65 -10.34
N SER A 239 -11.18 -38.62 -10.01
CA SER A 239 -11.64 -39.97 -9.68
C SER A 239 -12.30 -39.97 -8.30
N LEU A 240 -13.50 -40.53 -8.21
CA LEU A 240 -14.21 -40.67 -6.94
C LEU A 240 -13.87 -42.04 -6.35
N ASP A 241 -12.96 -42.03 -5.39
CA ASP A 241 -12.51 -43.21 -4.68
C ASP A 241 -13.32 -43.44 -3.39
N TYR A 242 -13.43 -44.69 -2.98
CA TYR A 242 -13.94 -45.05 -1.66
C TYR A 242 -12.83 -44.92 -0.63
N PHE A 243 -13.18 -44.55 0.59
CA PHE A 243 -12.21 -44.37 1.67
C PHE A 243 -11.48 -45.68 2.04
N SER A 244 -12.12 -46.83 1.79
CA SER A 244 -11.50 -48.14 1.95
C SER A 244 -12.11 -49.19 1.01
N SER A 245 -11.39 -50.29 0.81
CA SER A 245 -11.89 -51.44 0.03
C SER A 245 -13.13 -52.08 0.65
N ALA A 246 -13.25 -52.06 1.99
CA ALA A 246 -14.43 -52.57 2.69
C ALA A 246 -15.67 -51.75 2.35
N GLN A 247 -15.57 -50.41 2.36
CA GLN A 247 -16.65 -49.52 1.95
C GLN A 247 -17.00 -49.64 0.47
N LYS A 248 -16.00 -49.87 -0.39
CA LYS A 248 -16.25 -50.13 -1.82
C LYS A 248 -17.15 -51.36 -2.01
N ILE A 249 -16.87 -52.44 -1.29
CA ILE A 249 -17.63 -53.70 -1.36
C ILE A 249 -19.05 -53.50 -0.80
N GLU A 250 -19.17 -52.81 0.34
CA GLU A 250 -20.45 -52.50 0.99
C GLU A 250 -21.36 -51.66 0.07
N HIS A 251 -20.83 -50.59 -0.55
CA HIS A 251 -21.65 -49.66 -1.33
C HIS A 251 -21.89 -50.08 -2.79
N ARG A 252 -21.02 -50.90 -3.39
CA ARG A 252 -21.21 -51.38 -4.77
C ARG A 252 -21.92 -52.73 -4.86
N GLY A 253 -21.93 -53.48 -3.76
CA GLY A 253 -22.46 -54.83 -3.73
C GLY A 253 -21.74 -55.79 -4.71
N PRO A 254 -22.19 -57.05 -4.79
CA PRO A 254 -21.53 -58.08 -5.60
C PRO A 254 -21.58 -57.80 -7.11
N ALA A 255 -22.60 -57.10 -7.61
CA ALA A 255 -22.74 -56.77 -9.03
C ALA A 255 -21.86 -55.58 -9.48
N GLY A 256 -21.50 -54.66 -8.59
CA GLY A 256 -20.74 -53.45 -8.91
C GLY A 256 -19.22 -53.56 -8.72
N HIS A 257 -18.73 -54.70 -8.22
CA HIS A 257 -17.31 -54.96 -7.94
C HIS A 257 -16.40 -54.69 -9.15
N ASN A 258 -16.81 -55.16 -10.34
CA ASN A 258 -16.02 -55.09 -11.58
C ASN A 258 -16.27 -53.81 -12.40
N MET A 259 -17.15 -52.92 -11.95
CA MET A 259 -17.43 -51.69 -12.68
C MET A 259 -16.30 -50.67 -12.45
N PRO A 260 -15.96 -49.83 -13.46
CA PRO A 260 -14.97 -48.77 -13.28
C PRO A 260 -15.39 -47.79 -12.18
N LEU A 261 -14.41 -47.09 -11.61
CA LEU A 261 -14.68 -46.05 -10.62
C LEU A 261 -15.37 -44.85 -11.29
N SER A 262 -16.28 -44.22 -10.56
CA SER A 262 -17.01 -43.06 -11.07
C SER A 262 -16.05 -41.86 -11.13
N THR A 263 -16.13 -41.10 -12.21
CA THR A 263 -15.31 -39.89 -12.38
C THR A 263 -16.21 -38.67 -12.47
N LEU A 264 -15.78 -37.58 -11.84
CA LEU A 264 -16.42 -36.28 -11.94
C LEU A 264 -15.58 -35.40 -12.86
N ARG A 265 -16.19 -34.89 -13.94
CA ARG A 265 -15.51 -34.06 -14.93
C ARG A 265 -16.01 -32.63 -14.83
N TYR A 266 -15.12 -31.70 -14.56
CA TYR A 266 -15.42 -30.27 -14.55
C TYR A 266 -14.98 -29.63 -15.87
N MET A 267 -15.91 -28.95 -16.55
CA MET A 267 -15.65 -28.21 -17.78
C MET A 267 -16.13 -26.77 -17.59
N CYS A 268 -15.25 -25.79 -17.84
CA CYS A 268 -15.68 -24.40 -17.93
C CYS A 268 -16.43 -24.20 -19.23
N ALA A 269 -17.74 -23.96 -19.15
CA ALA A 269 -18.53 -23.58 -20.32
C ALA A 269 -18.13 -22.17 -20.77
N PRO A 270 -17.94 -21.92 -22.09
CA PRO A 270 -17.75 -20.57 -22.58
C PRO A 270 -19.01 -19.73 -22.29
N PRO A 271 -18.85 -18.42 -22.02
CA PRO A 271 -20.01 -17.55 -21.80
C PRO A 271 -20.91 -17.52 -23.05
N PRO A 272 -22.24 -17.47 -22.90
CA PRO A 272 -23.16 -17.39 -24.03
C PRO A 272 -22.87 -16.12 -24.84
N PRO A 273 -22.96 -16.19 -26.19
CA PRO A 273 -22.62 -15.07 -27.06
C PRO A 273 -23.77 -14.05 -27.04
N ASN A 274 -23.89 -13.23 -26.00
CA ASN A 274 -24.71 -12.01 -25.96
C ASN A 274 -24.51 -11.20 -24.67
N ALA A 275 -23.32 -10.62 -24.49
CA ALA A 275 -23.14 -9.53 -23.51
C ALA A 275 -22.07 -8.49 -23.92
N MET A 276 -21.80 -8.36 -25.23
CA MET A 276 -21.00 -7.26 -25.77
C MET A 276 -21.52 -6.85 -27.15
N THR A 277 -22.61 -6.08 -27.19
CA THR A 277 -22.81 -5.09 -28.25
C THR A 277 -23.83 -4.03 -27.83
N ARG A 278 -23.34 -2.86 -27.42
CA ARG A 278 -23.90 -1.56 -27.86
C ARG A 278 -22.89 -0.46 -27.53
N VAL A 279 -21.93 -0.31 -28.44
CA VAL A 279 -21.31 0.97 -28.74
C VAL A 279 -21.89 1.35 -30.10
N GLY A 280 -22.57 2.50 -30.20
CA GLY A 280 -23.03 3.04 -31.48
C GLY A 280 -24.28 3.89 -31.38
N GLY A 281 -24.06 5.21 -31.37
CA GLY A 281 -24.82 6.26 -32.06
C GLY A 281 -26.34 6.35 -31.89
N PHE A 282 -26.79 7.40 -31.21
CA PHE A 282 -27.47 8.56 -31.82
C PHE A 282 -27.12 9.80 -31.00
#